data_AF-A0A0F8X799-F1
#
_entry.id   AF-A0A0F8X799-F1
#
_cell.length_a   1.000
_cell.length_b   1.000
_cell.length_c   1.000
_cell.angle_alpha   90.00
_cell.angle_beta   90.00
_cell.angle_gamma   90.00
#
_symmetry.space_group_name_H-M   'P 1'
#
loop_
_entity.id
_entity.type
_entity.pdbx_description
1 polymer ?
#
loop_
_entity_poly.entity_id
_entity_poly.type
_entity_poly.pdbx_seq_one_letter_code
_entity_poly.pdbx_strand_id
1 'polypeptide(L)'
;MDMRIDQEAYQMGCRIEENFFPLIYGGAERRPGSYFVGESKDSSVKCRVVDFVFSVDQAYVLEFGNQYIRIFANNGRFVGKLLASTSAWVDATTYYAGDFVKTTEGDKIYRCLIGHIA
;
A
#
# COMPACT_ATOMS: atom_id res chain seq x y z
N MET A 1 28.25 17.63 23.78
CA MET A 1 28.28 16.40 24.59
C MET A 1 29.71 15.92 24.58
N ASP A 2 30.37 15.92 25.73
CA ASP A 2 31.70 15.32 25.88
C ASP A 2 31.58 13.80 25.78
N MET A 3 32.32 13.21 24.83
CA MET A 3 32.22 11.81 24.43
C MET A 3 33.49 11.04 24.86
N ARG A 4 33.33 9.77 25.25
CA ARG A 4 34.44 8.89 25.66
C ARG A 4 35.30 8.49 24.46
N ILE A 5 36.40 9.22 24.30
CA ILE A 5 37.39 9.07 23.21
C ILE A 5 38.24 7.79 23.36
N ASP A 6 38.20 7.17 24.55
CA ASP A 6 38.94 5.95 24.90
C ASP A 6 38.32 4.67 24.32
N GLN A 7 37.07 4.72 23.87
CA GLN A 7 36.39 3.56 23.29
C GLN A 7 36.77 3.38 21.81
N GLU A 8 37.32 2.23 21.42
CA GLU A 8 37.69 1.95 20.02
C GLU A 8 36.47 2.04 19.06
N ALA A 9 35.29 1.61 19.52
CA ALA A 9 34.03 1.74 18.78
C ALA A 9 33.66 3.20 18.44
N TYR A 10 34.18 4.18 19.20
CA TYR A 10 33.96 5.60 18.92
C TYR A 10 34.67 6.04 17.63
N GLN A 11 35.86 5.51 17.35
CA GLN A 11 36.60 5.82 16.13
C GLN A 11 35.90 5.30 14.86
N MET A 12 35.09 4.26 15.01
CA MET A 12 34.32 3.65 13.93
C MET A 12 32.91 4.24 13.77
N GLY A 13 32.48 5.10 14.71
CA GLY A 13 31.17 5.74 14.69
C GLY A 13 31.09 6.95 13.76
N CYS A 14 29.86 7.36 13.45
CA CYS A 14 29.60 8.60 12.72
C CYS A 14 28.78 9.57 13.59
N ARG A 15 28.93 10.88 13.35
CA ARG A 15 28.20 11.92 14.10
C ARG A 15 26.76 12.08 13.60
N ILE A 16 26.53 11.86 12.31
CA ILE A 16 25.24 11.98 11.64
C ILE A 16 25.15 10.82 10.64
N GLU A 17 24.05 10.07 10.73
CA GLU A 17 23.71 8.97 9.83
C GLU A 17 22.32 9.26 9.24
N GLU A 18 22.23 9.40 7.91
CA GLU A 18 20.97 9.73 7.23
C GLU A 18 20.57 8.61 6.28
N ASN A 19 19.32 8.13 6.36
CA ASN A 19 18.78 7.04 5.53
C ASN A 19 19.50 5.68 5.68
N PHE A 20 20.16 5.44 6.80
CA PHE A 20 20.73 4.13 7.16
C PHE A 20 20.27 3.70 8.56
N PHE A 21 20.38 2.41 8.84
CA PHE A 21 20.21 1.83 10.17
C PHE A 21 21.47 1.03 10.53
N PRO A 22 22.04 1.23 11.73
CA PRO A 22 23.18 0.44 12.18
C PRO A 22 22.74 -1.00 12.51
N LEU A 23 23.52 -1.98 12.06
CA LEU A 23 23.31 -3.39 12.39
C LEU A 23 24.03 -3.75 13.69
N ILE A 24 23.49 -4.71 14.45
CA ILE A 24 24.13 -5.22 15.68
C ILE A 24 25.51 -5.83 15.36
N TYR A 25 25.61 -6.48 14.21
CA TYR A 25 26.84 -7.07 13.70
C TYR A 25 27.08 -6.53 12.28
N GLY A 26 28.26 -5.96 12.04
CA GLY A 26 28.63 -5.38 10.75
C GLY A 26 28.51 -3.86 10.73
N GLY A 27 28.29 -3.30 9.55
CA GLY A 27 28.17 -1.86 9.33
C GLY A 27 26.73 -1.37 9.45
N ALA A 28 26.33 -0.49 8.53
CA ALA A 28 24.97 0.01 8.43
C ALA A 28 24.32 -0.46 7.12
N GLU A 29 23.00 -0.63 7.16
CA GLU A 29 22.19 -0.95 5.98
C GLU A 29 21.32 0.25 5.57
N ARG A 30 21.11 0.43 4.27
CA ARG A 30 20.26 1.52 3.75
C ARG A 30 18.81 1.28 4.16
N ARG A 31 18.14 2.33 4.64
CA ARG A 31 16.70 2.29 4.92
C ARG A 31 15.91 1.88 3.66
N PRO A 32 14.96 0.93 3.76
CA PRO A 32 14.06 0.62 2.67
C PRO A 32 13.33 1.89 2.21
N GLY A 33 13.31 2.11 0.89
CA GLY A 33 12.61 3.24 0.31
C GLY A 33 11.08 3.10 0.41
N SER A 34 10.37 4.16 0.07
CA SER A 34 8.93 4.12 -0.16
C SER A 34 8.62 3.45 -1.50
N TYR A 35 7.56 2.65 -1.54
CA TYR A 35 7.02 2.08 -2.79
C TYR A 35 5.95 2.98 -3.38
N PHE A 36 5.98 3.16 -4.71
CA PHE A 36 4.95 3.91 -5.43
C PHE A 36 3.78 3.01 -5.79
N VAL A 37 2.61 3.27 -5.21
CA VAL A 37 1.37 2.50 -5.48
C VAL A 37 0.48 3.17 -6.53
N GLY A 38 0.51 4.50 -6.60
CA GLY A 38 -0.31 5.28 -7.53
C GLY A 38 -0.42 6.75 -7.14
N GLU A 39 -1.02 7.54 -8.03
CA GLU A 39 -1.28 8.96 -7.79
C GLU A 39 -2.53 9.17 -6.92
N SER A 40 -2.55 10.29 -6.20
CA SER A 40 -3.73 10.78 -5.49
C SER A 40 -4.93 10.93 -6.45
N LYS A 41 -6.17 10.91 -5.93
CA LYS A 41 -7.36 11.01 -6.81
C LYS A 41 -7.43 12.34 -7.52
N ASP A 42 -7.01 13.35 -6.78
CA ASP A 42 -7.14 14.74 -7.13
C ASP A 42 -5.87 15.42 -6.64
N SER A 43 -4.90 15.51 -7.54
CA SER A 43 -3.60 16.12 -7.27
C SER A 43 -3.68 17.64 -7.15
N SER A 44 -4.85 18.25 -7.35
CA SER A 44 -5.06 19.68 -7.12
C SER A 44 -5.19 20.04 -5.64
N VAL A 45 -5.56 19.08 -4.78
CA VAL A 45 -5.75 19.29 -3.34
C VAL A 45 -4.82 18.37 -2.55
N LYS A 46 -4.27 18.89 -1.44
CA LYS A 46 -3.45 18.08 -0.55
C LYS A 46 -4.26 16.91 0.02
N CYS A 47 -3.76 15.70 -0.15
CA CYS A 47 -4.24 14.50 0.53
C CYS A 47 -3.27 14.10 1.65
N ARG A 48 -3.77 13.35 2.64
CA ARG A 48 -2.95 12.75 3.70
C ARG A 48 -3.12 11.24 3.69
N VAL A 49 -2.02 10.53 3.88
CA VAL A 49 -2.01 9.08 4.07
C VAL A 49 -1.90 8.76 5.56
N VAL A 50 -2.71 7.83 6.04
CA VAL A 50 -2.74 7.39 7.44
C VAL A 50 -2.80 5.87 7.49
N ASP A 51 -1.92 5.27 8.28
CA ASP A 51 -1.88 3.83 8.48
C ASP A 51 -3.00 3.40 9.44
N PHE A 52 -3.68 2.31 9.10
CA PHE A 52 -4.69 1.68 9.94
C PHE A 52 -4.35 0.20 10.10
N VAL A 53 -3.88 -0.16 11.30
CA VAL A 53 -3.48 -1.53 11.63
C VAL A 53 -4.45 -2.08 12.67
N PHE A 54 -5.29 -3.02 12.26
CA PHE A 54 -6.19 -3.73 13.16
C PHE A 54 -5.53 -5.00 13.72
N SER A 55 -4.81 -5.74 12.87
CA SER A 55 -4.06 -6.95 13.24
C SER A 55 -2.88 -7.18 12.30
N VAL A 56 -2.08 -8.21 12.58
CA VAL A 56 -0.98 -8.66 11.70
C VAL A 56 -1.47 -9.07 10.31
N ASP A 57 -2.69 -9.61 10.22
CA ASP A 57 -3.30 -10.03 8.95
C ASP A 57 -4.10 -8.91 8.28
N GLN A 58 -4.53 -7.90 9.07
CA GLN A 58 -5.39 -6.81 8.60
C GLN A 58 -4.72 -5.46 8.86
N ALA A 59 -3.89 -5.07 7.91
CA ALA A 59 -3.23 -3.77 7.85
C ALA A 59 -3.60 -3.07 6.54
N TYR A 60 -4.00 -1.80 6.67
CA TYR A 60 -4.44 -0.97 5.57
C TYR A 60 -3.78 0.40 5.63
N VAL A 61 -3.72 1.05 4.47
CA VAL A 61 -3.29 2.44 4.35
C VAL A 61 -4.46 3.25 3.79
N LEU A 62 -4.84 4.33 4.48
CA LEU A 62 -5.99 5.18 4.13
C LEU A 62 -5.51 6.51 3.56
N GLU A 63 -5.92 6.82 2.34
CA GLU A 63 -5.74 8.13 1.72
C GLU A 63 -6.99 8.98 1.99
N PHE A 64 -6.82 10.01 2.83
CA PHE A 64 -7.82 11.03 3.10
C PHE A 64 -7.60 12.20 2.14
N GLY A 65 -8.54 12.37 1.22
CA GLY A 65 -8.60 13.54 0.35
C GLY A 65 -9.87 14.35 0.59
N ASN A 66 -10.06 15.39 -0.22
CA ASN A 66 -11.22 16.26 -0.12
C ASN A 66 -12.52 15.47 -0.40
N GLN A 67 -13.31 15.22 0.64
CA GLN A 67 -14.59 14.49 0.56
C GLN A 67 -14.48 13.06 0.01
N TYR A 68 -13.31 12.42 0.14
CA TYR A 68 -13.17 11.01 -0.20
C TYR A 68 -12.13 10.33 0.68
N ILE A 69 -12.28 9.00 0.81
CA ILE A 69 -11.27 8.14 1.41
C ILE A 69 -11.01 7.00 0.43
N ARG A 70 -9.73 6.68 0.20
CA ARG A 70 -9.31 5.50 -0.58
C ARG A 70 -8.49 4.58 0.31
N ILE A 71 -8.68 3.27 0.10
CA ILE A 71 -8.08 2.23 0.92
C ILE A 71 -7.04 1.50 0.08
N PHE A 72 -5.88 1.24 0.67
CA PHE A 72 -4.79 0.48 0.08
C PHE A 72 -4.47 -0.73 0.96
N ALA A 73 -4.25 -1.88 0.32
CA ALA A 73 -3.95 -3.17 0.95
C ALA A 73 -3.02 -3.97 0.03
N ASN A 74 -2.12 -4.78 0.58
CA ASN A 74 -1.27 -5.71 -0.19
C ASN A 74 -0.56 -5.05 -1.37
N ASN A 75 0.08 -3.90 -1.14
CA ASN A 75 0.80 -3.10 -2.15
C ASN A 75 -0.07 -2.59 -3.31
N GLY A 76 -1.40 -2.60 -3.16
CA GLY A 76 -2.33 -2.16 -4.19
C GLY A 76 -3.49 -1.34 -3.64
N ARG A 77 -4.23 -0.69 -4.55
CA ARG A 77 -5.47 -0.01 -4.20
C ARG A 77 -6.58 -1.03 -4.01
N PHE A 78 -7.19 -1.05 -2.83
CA PHE A 78 -8.38 -1.84 -2.58
C PHE A 78 -9.58 -1.16 -3.23
N VAL A 79 -10.31 -1.90 -4.07
CA VAL A 79 -11.58 -1.44 -4.64
C VAL A 79 -12.65 -2.42 -4.19
N GLY A 80 -13.26 -2.13 -3.05
CA GLY A 80 -14.37 -2.90 -2.53
C GLY A 80 -15.63 -2.61 -3.34
N LYS A 81 -16.30 -3.67 -3.80
CA LYS A 81 -17.69 -3.63 -4.25
C LYS A 81 -18.54 -4.44 -3.28
N LEU A 82 -19.76 -3.99 -3.06
CA LEU A 82 -20.73 -4.74 -2.25
C LEU A 82 -21.24 -5.92 -3.06
N LEU A 83 -21.22 -7.12 -2.47
CA LEU A 83 -21.70 -8.34 -3.12
C LEU A 83 -23.18 -8.19 -3.57
N ALA A 84 -23.98 -7.54 -2.74
CA ALA A 84 -25.40 -7.28 -3.00
C ALA A 84 -25.63 -6.40 -4.24
N SER A 85 -24.74 -5.45 -4.52
CA SER A 85 -24.89 -4.48 -5.61
C SER A 85 -24.08 -4.81 -6.87
N THR A 86 -23.33 -5.92 -6.85
CA THR A 86 -22.50 -6.34 -7.99
C THR A 86 -23.30 -7.27 -8.89
N SER A 87 -23.26 -7.03 -10.21
CA SER A 87 -23.92 -7.87 -11.21
C SER A 87 -23.27 -9.26 -11.27
N ALA A 88 -24.08 -10.30 -11.49
CA ALA A 88 -23.56 -11.64 -11.72
C ALA A 88 -22.80 -11.70 -13.05
N TRP A 89 -21.78 -12.56 -13.11
CA TRP A 89 -21.14 -12.90 -14.38
C TRP A 89 -22.11 -13.70 -15.26
N VAL A 90 -22.09 -13.42 -16.58
CA VAL A 90 -22.99 -13.99 -17.59
C VAL A 90 -22.21 -14.22 -18.88
N ASP A 91 -22.39 -15.39 -19.50
CA ASP A 91 -21.81 -15.73 -20.81
C ASP A 91 -22.27 -14.78 -21.93
N ALA A 92 -21.48 -14.66 -23.00
CA ALA A 92 -21.79 -13.86 -24.19
C ALA A 92 -22.03 -12.35 -23.91
N THR A 93 -21.66 -11.88 -22.73
CA THR A 93 -21.74 -10.47 -22.34
C THR A 93 -20.39 -9.80 -22.58
N THR A 94 -20.41 -8.60 -23.15
CA THR A 94 -19.20 -7.77 -23.29
C THR A 94 -18.86 -7.13 -21.95
N TYR A 95 -17.66 -7.44 -21.45
CA TYR A 95 -17.09 -6.81 -20.27
C TYR A 95 -15.96 -5.86 -20.66
N TYR A 96 -15.91 -4.69 -20.02
CA TYR A 96 -14.85 -3.72 -20.18
C TYR A 96 -13.82 -3.84 -19.05
N ALA A 97 -12.59 -3.41 -19.33
CA ALA A 97 -11.55 -3.37 -18.31
C ALA A 97 -11.98 -2.46 -17.14
N GLY A 98 -11.97 -3.01 -15.93
CA GLY A 98 -12.42 -2.33 -14.71
C GLY A 98 -13.82 -2.70 -14.23
N ASP A 99 -14.61 -3.44 -15.02
CA ASP A 99 -15.91 -3.95 -14.58
C ASP A 99 -15.75 -4.94 -13.42
N PHE A 100 -16.74 -4.95 -12.53
CA PHE A 100 -16.81 -5.87 -11.40
C PHE A 100 -17.99 -6.81 -11.58
N VAL A 101 -17.72 -8.11 -11.49
CA VAL A 101 -18.73 -9.18 -11.59
C VAL A 101 -18.61 -10.09 -10.38
N LYS A 102 -19.73 -10.65 -9.93
CA LYS A 102 -19.74 -11.66 -8.87
C LYS A 102 -19.98 -13.05 -9.43
N THR A 103 -19.38 -14.03 -8.79
CA THR A 103 -19.70 -15.44 -9.03
C THR A 103 -20.88 -15.84 -8.14
N THR A 104 -21.76 -16.70 -8.64
CA THR A 104 -22.87 -17.28 -7.87
C THR A 104 -22.40 -18.29 -6.82
N GLU A 105 -21.20 -18.82 -7.01
CA GLU A 105 -20.52 -19.73 -6.11
C GLU A 105 -19.39 -19.02 -5.35
N GLY A 106 -19.47 -19.03 -4.01
CA GLY A 106 -18.38 -18.63 -3.13
C GLY A 106 -18.22 -17.15 -2.81
N ASP A 107 -19.22 -16.29 -3.07
CA ASP A 107 -19.26 -14.88 -2.65
C ASP A 107 -17.97 -14.08 -2.99
N LYS A 108 -17.41 -14.34 -4.17
CA LYS A 108 -16.23 -13.65 -4.69
C LYS A 108 -16.63 -12.63 -5.75
N ILE A 109 -15.94 -11.49 -5.72
CA ILE A 109 -16.03 -10.45 -6.74
C ILE A 109 -14.72 -10.44 -7.53
N TYR A 110 -14.85 -10.48 -8.85
CA TYR A 110 -13.74 -10.40 -9.78
C TYR A 110 -13.78 -9.06 -10.51
N ARG A 111 -12.59 -8.51 -10.78
CA ARG A 111 -12.42 -7.32 -11.60
C ARG A 111 -11.90 -7.73 -12.98
N CYS A 112 -12.57 -7.28 -14.03
CA CYS A 112 -12.12 -7.46 -15.40
C CYS A 112 -10.80 -6.69 -15.63
N LEU A 113 -9.74 -7.39 -16.04
CA LEU A 113 -8.43 -6.80 -16.29
C LEU A 113 -8.31 -6.26 -17.73
N ILE A 114 -8.89 -6.98 -18.68
CA ILE A 114 -8.86 -6.67 -20.12
C ILE A 114 -10.27 -6.90 -20.67
N GLY A 115 -10.74 -5.97 -21.51
CA GLY A 115 -12.06 -6.09 -22.13
C GLY A 115 -12.16 -7.33 -23.02
N HIS A 116 -13.21 -8.10 -22.83
CA HIS A 116 -13.47 -9.35 -23.56
C HIS A 116 -14.97 -9.64 -23.61
N ILE A 117 -15.32 -10.64 -24.42
CA ILE A 117 -16.65 -11.27 -24.41
C ILE A 117 -16.47 -12.60 -23.69
N ALA A 118 -17.32 -12.85 -22.69
CA ALA A 118 -17.32 -14.06 -21.88
C ALA A 118 -17.71 -15.30 -22.70
#